data_AF-A0A3M1EGJ4-F1
#
_entry.id   AF-A0A3M1EGJ4-F1
#
_cell.length_a   1.000
_cell.length_b   1.000
_cell.length_c   1.000
_cell.angle_alpha   90.00
_cell.angle_beta   90.00
_cell.angle_gamma   90.00
#
_symmetry.space_group_name_H-M   'P 1'
#
loop_
_entity.id
_entity.type
_entity.pdbx_description
1 polymer ?
#
loop_
_entity_poly.entity_id
_entity_poly.type
_entity_poly.pdbx_seq_one_letter_code
_entity_poly.pdbx_strand_id
1 'polypeptide(L)'
;PILVDGEAATVSREGEMRHLHLSGVGIHEITFAFSVPVHGEGEEKEVAWDLPGIPASSLLFHFPAPRIEASIPQAPGGVFLEADAEETRLYAAIGDRSHVSIRWGEKASAAPEAALQIESVSTYHLSADGVELQARIEARIDFAPLEQIEVAIPPSLTMLSVEGTQIEGWEGVGGGVYRIRLLRPATGRVIFSAAFLGEGGRGKTRELPLLDFPGARRFEERLRLTTEADQHLDIVEVAGLQRAAHASVSGGQAPGLLFVRHSAASRLTYRLVELSPEIHARSRLGYEVTPFRTIFSAEITFEVKRRGVASLEVMLSSEARLLDLSAEGVVGWRIEPQGEESRLILFLDAPLLGSKRVVLRGEMRARLPGILRFPVIRPVADLEE
;
A
#
# COMPACT_ATOMS: atom_id res chain seq x y z
N PRO A 1 46.59 -49.86 3.26
CA PRO A 1 47.17 -51.18 2.91
C PRO A 1 46.39 -51.74 1.73
N ILE A 2 47.03 -52.46 0.80
CA ILE A 2 46.34 -53.20 -0.27
C ILE A 2 46.19 -54.63 0.21
N LEU A 3 44.96 -55.12 0.23
CA LEU A 3 44.60 -56.49 0.59
C LEU A 3 44.12 -57.22 -0.67
N VAL A 4 44.48 -58.50 -0.79
CA VAL A 4 43.94 -59.43 -1.78
C VAL A 4 43.35 -60.59 -0.98
N ASP A 5 42.06 -60.86 -1.18
CA ASP A 5 41.32 -61.92 -0.48
C ASP A 5 41.44 -61.84 1.05
N GLY A 6 41.49 -60.60 1.57
CA GLY A 6 41.62 -60.30 3.01
C GLY A 6 43.05 -60.32 3.55
N GLU A 7 44.04 -60.75 2.77
CA GLU A 7 45.45 -60.82 3.18
C GLU A 7 46.30 -59.69 2.57
N ALA A 8 47.40 -59.32 3.22
CA ALA A 8 48.29 -58.27 2.73
C ALA A 8 48.90 -58.65 1.38
N ALA A 9 48.66 -57.83 0.36
CA ALA A 9 49.06 -58.14 -0.99
C ALA A 9 50.53 -57.82 -1.26
N THR A 10 51.17 -58.62 -2.11
CA THR A 10 52.50 -58.31 -2.65
C THR A 10 52.37 -57.36 -3.82
N VAL A 11 52.96 -56.17 -3.69
CA VAL A 11 52.94 -55.12 -4.71
C VAL A 11 54.37 -54.85 -5.17
N SER A 12 54.66 -55.00 -6.46
CA SER A 12 55.93 -54.56 -7.04
C SER A 12 55.72 -53.28 -7.85
N ARG A 13 56.79 -52.49 -8.03
CA ARG A 13 56.77 -51.27 -8.85
C ARG A 13 57.74 -51.43 -10.01
N GLU A 14 57.28 -51.16 -11.22
CA GLU A 14 58.09 -51.10 -12.43
C GLU A 14 57.87 -49.73 -13.09
N GLY A 15 58.84 -48.83 -12.94
CA GLY A 15 58.68 -47.42 -13.33
C GLY A 15 57.54 -46.72 -12.56
N GLU A 16 56.57 -46.16 -13.27
CA GLU A 16 55.35 -45.56 -12.70
C GLU A 16 54.23 -46.58 -12.48
N MET A 17 54.35 -47.80 -13.01
CA MET A 17 53.33 -48.84 -12.85
C MET A 17 53.52 -49.63 -11.56
N ARG A 18 52.40 -49.89 -10.88
CA ARG A 18 52.34 -50.80 -9.72
C ARG A 18 51.69 -52.09 -10.17
N HIS A 19 52.36 -53.20 -9.90
CA HIS A 19 51.88 -54.54 -10.20
C HIS A 19 51.41 -55.20 -8.91
N LEU A 20 50.17 -55.66 -8.92
CA LEU A 20 49.60 -56.48 -7.85
C LEU A 20 49.79 -57.94 -8.23
N HIS A 21 50.49 -58.71 -7.41
CA HIS A 21 50.69 -60.14 -7.66
C HIS A 21 49.50 -60.92 -7.11
N LEU A 22 48.74 -61.54 -8.01
CA LEU A 22 47.63 -62.42 -7.68
C LEU A 22 48.09 -63.88 -7.80
N SER A 23 47.69 -64.72 -6.84
CA SER A 23 48.02 -66.16 -6.85
C SER A 23 46.78 -66.98 -7.18
N GLY A 24 46.86 -67.84 -8.19
CA GLY A 24 45.75 -68.70 -8.61
C GLY A 24 44.93 -68.12 -9.76
N VAL A 25 43.93 -68.88 -10.19
CA VAL A 25 42.97 -68.49 -11.23
C VAL A 25 41.61 -68.38 -10.57
N GLY A 26 40.89 -67.28 -10.79
CA GLY A 26 39.55 -67.10 -10.25
C GLY A 26 39.19 -65.64 -10.01
N ILE A 27 38.16 -65.44 -9.19
CA ILE A 27 37.73 -64.14 -8.70
C ILE A 27 38.58 -63.80 -7.48
N HIS A 28 39.16 -62.60 -7.47
CA HIS A 28 39.92 -62.07 -6.35
C HIS A 28 39.27 -60.78 -5.85
N GLU A 29 39.18 -60.63 -4.53
CA GLU A 29 38.73 -59.38 -3.89
C GLU A 29 39.95 -58.52 -3.58
N ILE A 30 39.98 -57.29 -4.12
CA ILE A 30 41.08 -56.35 -3.89
C ILE A 30 40.54 -55.18 -3.06
N THR A 31 41.04 -55.02 -1.84
CA THR A 31 40.65 -53.94 -0.95
C THR A 31 41.81 -52.98 -0.73
N PHE A 32 41.60 -51.70 -1.03
CA PHE A 32 42.58 -50.66 -0.80
C PHE A 32 41.92 -49.37 -0.36
N ALA A 33 42.67 -48.57 0.41
CA ALA A 33 42.25 -47.26 0.86
C ALA A 33 43.13 -46.19 0.21
N PHE A 34 42.49 -45.14 -0.28
CA PHE A 34 43.15 -43.98 -0.87
C PHE A 34 42.34 -42.72 -0.54
N SER A 35 42.95 -41.56 -0.73
CA SER A 35 42.30 -40.26 -0.54
C SER A 35 42.31 -39.51 -1.86
N VAL A 36 41.18 -38.90 -2.18
CA VAL A 36 40.98 -38.09 -3.38
C VAL A 36 40.58 -36.67 -2.98
N PRO A 37 41.13 -35.64 -3.64
CA PRO A 37 40.72 -34.27 -3.36
C PRO A 37 39.28 -34.03 -3.83
N VAL A 38 38.48 -33.42 -2.95
CA VAL A 38 37.17 -32.87 -3.30
C VAL A 38 37.38 -31.43 -3.78
N HIS A 39 36.89 -31.12 -4.97
CA HIS A 39 36.92 -29.80 -5.58
C HIS A 39 35.53 -29.16 -5.53
N GLY A 40 35.45 -27.82 -5.51
CA GLY A 40 34.19 -27.07 -5.48
C GLY A 40 34.11 -26.10 -4.30
N GLU A 41 33.50 -24.93 -4.53
CA GLU A 41 33.18 -23.93 -3.51
C GLU A 41 31.64 -23.81 -3.40
N GLY A 42 31.11 -23.77 -2.17
CA GLY A 42 29.67 -23.60 -1.92
C GLY A 42 28.88 -24.92 -1.91
N GLU A 43 27.72 -24.91 -2.57
CA GLU A 43 26.71 -25.99 -2.52
C GLU A 43 27.00 -27.16 -3.47
N GLU A 44 27.91 -26.99 -4.45
CA GLU A 44 28.27 -28.03 -5.42
C GLU A 44 29.71 -28.52 -5.19
N LYS A 45 29.87 -29.84 -5.08
CA LYS A 45 31.13 -30.53 -4.84
C LYS A 45 31.38 -31.57 -5.91
N GLU A 46 32.63 -31.77 -6.28
CA GLU A 46 33.08 -32.73 -7.27
C GLU A 46 34.27 -33.53 -6.75
N VAL A 47 34.27 -34.84 -7.01
CA VAL A 47 35.42 -35.70 -6.78
C VAL A 47 35.63 -36.57 -8.01
N ALA A 48 36.87 -36.61 -8.48
CA ALA A 48 37.23 -37.32 -9.69
C ALA A 48 38.52 -38.13 -9.46
N TRP A 49 38.55 -39.33 -10.02
CA TRP A 49 39.70 -40.22 -9.94
C TRP A 49 39.73 -41.22 -11.09
N ASP A 50 40.91 -41.77 -11.33
CA ASP A 50 41.12 -42.80 -12.34
C ASP A 50 41.00 -44.20 -11.72
N LEU A 51 40.37 -45.10 -12.47
CA LEU A 51 40.24 -46.51 -12.13
C LEU A 51 40.93 -47.36 -13.21
N PRO A 52 41.46 -48.53 -12.84
CA PRO A 52 41.83 -49.52 -13.85
C PRO A 52 40.58 -49.92 -14.64
N GLY A 53 40.71 -50.05 -15.97
CA GLY A 53 39.59 -50.42 -16.85
C GLY A 53 39.09 -51.84 -16.56
N ILE A 54 38.04 -51.94 -15.74
CA ILE A 54 37.40 -53.21 -15.36
C ILE A 54 36.12 -53.36 -16.19
N PRO A 55 35.97 -54.39 -17.04
CA PRO A 55 34.85 -54.49 -18.00
C PRO A 55 33.45 -54.40 -17.39
N ALA A 56 33.26 -54.84 -16.15
CA ALA A 56 32.00 -54.78 -15.43
C ALA A 56 32.27 -54.27 -14.01
N SER A 57 32.06 -52.98 -13.79
CA SER A 57 32.23 -52.35 -12.48
C SER A 57 30.97 -51.61 -12.03
N SER A 58 30.72 -51.67 -10.73
CA SER A 58 29.68 -50.93 -10.03
C SER A 58 30.30 -50.07 -8.94
N LEU A 59 29.71 -48.91 -8.69
CA LEU A 59 30.12 -48.00 -7.64
C LEU A 59 29.00 -47.85 -6.62
N LEU A 60 29.37 -47.97 -5.35
CA LEU A 60 28.57 -47.57 -4.21
C LEU A 60 29.32 -46.44 -3.51
N PHE A 61 28.69 -45.26 -3.44
CA PHE A 61 29.25 -44.09 -2.77
C PHE A 61 28.36 -43.67 -1.60
N HIS A 62 28.97 -43.43 -0.43
CA HIS A 62 28.27 -43.06 0.79
C HIS A 62 28.48 -41.58 1.09
N PHE A 63 27.39 -40.84 1.20
CA PHE A 63 27.40 -39.46 1.67
C PHE A 63 26.95 -39.43 3.13
N PRO A 64 27.76 -38.88 4.06
CA PRO A 64 27.39 -38.74 5.47
C PRO A 64 26.43 -37.56 5.70
N ALA A 65 25.41 -37.45 4.83
CA ALA A 65 24.36 -36.44 4.91
C ALA A 65 23.11 -36.97 4.18
N PRO A 66 21.91 -36.73 4.73
CA PRO A 66 20.67 -36.99 4.01
C PRO A 66 20.45 -35.93 2.92
N ARG A 67 19.52 -36.19 2.01
CA ARG A 67 19.07 -35.22 0.98
C ARG A 67 20.18 -34.73 0.06
N ILE A 68 21.04 -35.63 -0.41
CA ILE A 68 22.01 -35.31 -1.45
C ILE A 68 21.39 -35.52 -2.83
N GLU A 69 21.56 -34.55 -3.72
CA GLU A 69 21.47 -34.78 -5.15
C GLU A 69 22.87 -35.03 -5.68
N ALA A 70 23.05 -36.11 -6.44
CA ALA A 70 24.34 -36.48 -6.99
C ALA A 70 24.17 -37.03 -8.40
N SER A 71 25.22 -36.89 -9.20
CA SER A 71 25.28 -37.38 -10.58
C SER A 71 26.66 -37.94 -10.90
N ILE A 72 26.69 -38.92 -11.79
CA ILE A 72 27.89 -39.47 -12.40
C ILE A 72 27.73 -39.35 -13.91
N PRO A 73 28.33 -38.33 -14.54
CA PRO A 73 28.18 -38.10 -15.98
C PRO A 73 28.56 -39.30 -16.85
N GLN A 74 29.47 -40.15 -16.35
CA GLN A 74 29.99 -41.31 -17.08
C GLN A 74 29.11 -42.57 -16.96
N ALA A 75 28.09 -42.57 -16.10
CA ALA A 75 27.22 -43.73 -15.83
C ALA A 75 26.08 -43.81 -16.87
N PRO A 76 26.11 -44.77 -17.83
CA PRO A 76 25.15 -44.82 -18.93
C PRO A 76 23.72 -45.17 -18.50
N GLY A 77 23.54 -45.81 -17.35
CA GLY A 77 22.24 -46.13 -16.76
C GLY A 77 21.72 -45.07 -15.79
N GLY A 78 22.42 -43.95 -15.66
CA GLY A 78 22.16 -42.97 -14.60
C GLY A 78 22.65 -43.48 -13.22
N VAL A 79 22.17 -42.80 -12.18
CA VAL A 79 22.48 -43.11 -10.79
C VAL A 79 21.19 -43.41 -10.03
N PHE A 80 21.26 -44.33 -9.07
CA PHE A 80 20.18 -44.60 -8.12
C PHE A 80 20.61 -44.06 -6.76
N LEU A 81 19.74 -43.26 -6.13
CA LEU A 81 19.98 -42.68 -4.81
C LEU A 81 18.99 -43.28 -3.82
N GLU A 82 19.52 -43.82 -2.74
CA GLU A 82 18.75 -44.26 -1.57
C GLU A 82 19.15 -43.35 -0.40
N ALA A 83 18.19 -42.67 0.21
CA ALA A 83 18.44 -41.80 1.34
C ALA A 83 17.63 -42.26 2.55
N ASP A 84 18.27 -42.24 3.72
CA ASP A 84 17.61 -42.38 5.01
C ASP A 84 17.70 -41.06 5.82
N ALA A 85 17.51 -41.13 7.14
CA ALA A 85 17.55 -39.95 8.00
C ALA A 85 18.97 -39.37 8.21
N GLU A 86 20.01 -40.17 8.00
CA GLU A 86 21.40 -39.84 8.36
C GLU A 86 22.33 -39.81 7.14
N GLU A 87 22.09 -40.64 6.13
CA GLU A 87 22.97 -40.79 4.98
C GLU A 87 22.23 -40.87 3.64
N THR A 88 22.98 -40.61 2.56
CA THR A 88 22.56 -40.87 1.19
C THR A 88 23.55 -41.84 0.55
N ARG A 89 23.05 -42.91 -0.07
CA ARG A 89 23.82 -43.91 -0.80
C ARG A 89 23.56 -43.77 -2.30
N LEU A 90 24.63 -43.62 -3.07
CA LEU A 90 24.58 -43.60 -4.53
C LEU A 90 25.05 -44.93 -5.08
N TYR A 91 24.25 -45.50 -5.96
CA TYR A 91 24.53 -46.71 -6.72
C TYR A 91 24.61 -46.39 -8.21
N ALA A 92 25.68 -46.81 -8.88
CA ALA A 92 25.82 -46.63 -10.31
C ALA A 92 26.60 -47.78 -10.96
N ALA A 93 26.16 -48.19 -12.15
CA ALA A 93 26.96 -49.04 -13.02
C ALA A 93 27.95 -48.16 -13.79
N ILE A 94 29.25 -48.39 -13.60
CA ILE A 94 30.32 -47.60 -14.23
C ILE A 94 30.88 -48.31 -15.47
N GLY A 95 30.81 -49.64 -15.53
CA GLY A 95 31.28 -50.39 -16.70
C GLY A 95 32.80 -50.31 -16.87
N ASP A 96 33.28 -50.17 -18.10
CA ASP A 96 34.70 -50.21 -18.48
C ASP A 96 35.45 -48.86 -18.35
N ARG A 97 34.84 -47.87 -17.68
CA ARG A 97 35.39 -46.52 -17.58
C ARG A 97 36.66 -46.50 -16.73
N SER A 98 37.70 -45.87 -17.26
CA SER A 98 38.96 -45.63 -16.56
C SER A 98 38.98 -44.32 -15.75
N HIS A 99 37.91 -43.54 -15.82
CA HIS A 99 37.78 -42.26 -15.13
C HIS A 99 36.36 -42.09 -14.60
N VAL A 100 36.22 -41.74 -13.33
CA VAL A 100 34.95 -41.52 -12.66
C VAL A 100 34.96 -40.13 -12.04
N SER A 101 33.88 -39.36 -12.27
CA SER A 101 33.60 -38.13 -11.52
C SER A 101 32.22 -38.22 -10.90
N ILE A 102 32.13 -37.88 -9.61
CA ILE A 102 30.86 -37.69 -8.91
C ILE A 102 30.71 -36.20 -8.64
N ARG A 103 29.57 -35.63 -9.03
CA ARG A 103 29.15 -34.29 -8.65
C ARG A 103 27.96 -34.36 -7.74
N TRP A 104 27.96 -33.62 -6.65
CA TRP A 104 26.85 -33.61 -5.71
C TRP A 104 26.64 -32.26 -5.05
N GLY A 105 25.42 -32.05 -4.56
CA GLY A 105 25.04 -30.91 -3.73
C GLY A 105 23.87 -31.27 -2.83
N GLU A 106 23.52 -30.35 -1.93
CA GLU A 106 22.29 -30.51 -1.15
C GLU A 106 21.10 -30.43 -2.09
N LYS A 107 20.16 -31.36 -1.96
CA LYS A 107 18.90 -31.36 -2.69
C LYS A 107 18.14 -30.09 -2.30
N ALA A 108 18.15 -29.10 -3.17
CA ALA A 108 17.40 -27.87 -2.99
C ALA A 108 15.90 -28.22 -2.90
N SER A 109 15.39 -28.28 -1.68
CA SER A 109 13.96 -28.38 -1.42
C SER A 109 13.30 -27.03 -1.69
N ALA A 110 13.28 -26.58 -2.94
CA ALA A 110 12.37 -25.53 -3.34
C ALA A 110 11.08 -26.19 -3.84
N ALA A 111 10.19 -26.53 -2.91
CA ALA A 111 8.77 -26.46 -3.27
C ALA A 111 8.55 -25.07 -3.91
N PRO A 112 7.79 -24.97 -5.02
CA PRO A 112 7.63 -23.69 -5.67
C PRO A 112 7.14 -22.66 -4.66
N GLU A 113 7.89 -21.57 -4.47
CA GLU A 113 7.48 -20.49 -3.59
C GLU A 113 6.23 -19.83 -4.19
N ALA A 114 5.22 -19.57 -3.35
CA ALA A 114 4.01 -18.89 -3.79
C ALA A 114 4.37 -17.52 -4.38
N ALA A 115 3.87 -17.22 -5.57
CA ALA A 115 3.99 -15.88 -6.16
C ALA A 115 2.71 -15.10 -5.89
N LEU A 116 2.82 -14.03 -5.12
CA LEU A 116 1.72 -13.15 -4.78
C LEU A 116 1.71 -11.92 -5.70
N GLN A 117 0.56 -11.64 -6.30
CA GLN A 117 0.30 -10.40 -7.03
C GLN A 117 -0.87 -9.67 -6.38
N ILE A 118 -0.76 -8.36 -6.19
CA ILE A 118 -1.76 -7.54 -5.52
C ILE A 118 -2.27 -6.46 -6.47
N GLU A 119 -3.59 -6.40 -6.64
CA GLU A 119 -4.31 -5.26 -7.20
C GLU A 119 -5.19 -4.66 -6.08
N SER A 120 -5.05 -3.36 -5.81
CA SER A 120 -5.81 -2.69 -4.73
C SER A 120 -6.52 -1.43 -5.23
N VAL A 121 -7.70 -1.16 -4.66
CA VAL A 121 -8.37 0.13 -4.76
C VAL A 121 -8.55 0.69 -3.35
N SER A 122 -7.87 1.80 -3.08
CA SER A 122 -7.81 2.43 -1.76
C SER A 122 -8.48 3.80 -1.81
N THR A 123 -9.53 3.99 -1.01
CA THR A 123 -10.23 5.27 -0.86
C THR A 123 -9.88 5.89 0.48
N TYR A 124 -9.28 7.07 0.42
CA TYR A 124 -8.95 7.90 1.56
C TYR A 124 -9.97 9.02 1.69
N HIS A 125 -10.54 9.15 2.88
CA HIS A 125 -11.25 10.34 3.32
C HIS A 125 -10.37 11.09 4.31
N LEU A 126 -9.92 12.27 3.90
CA LEU A 126 -8.97 13.11 4.64
C LEU A 126 -9.72 14.29 5.25
N SER A 127 -9.76 14.36 6.58
CA SER A 127 -10.36 15.48 7.31
C SER A 127 -9.41 16.06 8.36
N ALA A 128 -9.85 17.13 9.01
CA ALA A 128 -9.14 17.68 10.16
C ALA A 128 -9.09 16.68 11.32
N ASP A 129 -10.14 15.87 11.48
CA ASP A 129 -10.32 14.94 12.59
C ASP A 129 -9.62 13.60 12.37
N GLY A 130 -9.53 13.14 11.12
CA GLY A 130 -9.04 11.79 10.84
C GLY A 130 -8.60 11.53 9.41
N VAL A 131 -7.98 10.38 9.24
CA VAL A 131 -7.83 9.71 7.94
C VAL A 131 -8.61 8.42 7.99
N GLU A 132 -9.67 8.30 7.21
CA GLU A 132 -10.35 7.03 7.00
C GLU A 132 -9.85 6.41 5.70
N LEU A 133 -9.42 5.15 5.77
CA LEU A 133 -8.99 4.39 4.61
C LEU A 133 -9.85 3.14 4.46
N GLN A 134 -10.46 3.00 3.29
CA GLN A 134 -11.09 1.76 2.85
C GLN A 134 -10.31 1.19 1.68
N ALA A 135 -9.75 -0.01 1.84
CA ALA A 135 -9.04 -0.72 0.79
C ALA A 135 -9.83 -1.95 0.34
N ARG A 136 -9.96 -2.15 -0.96
CA ARG A 136 -10.41 -3.42 -1.56
C ARG A 136 -9.22 -4.06 -2.26
N ILE A 137 -8.81 -5.22 -1.76
CA ILE A 137 -7.62 -5.93 -2.19
C ILE A 137 -8.04 -7.18 -2.98
N GLU A 138 -7.43 -7.36 -4.14
CA GLU A 138 -7.45 -8.58 -4.93
C GLU A 138 -6.04 -9.18 -4.96
N ALA A 139 -5.88 -10.33 -4.34
CA ALA A 139 -4.67 -11.13 -4.38
C ALA A 139 -4.78 -12.24 -5.43
N ARG A 140 -3.78 -12.39 -6.29
CA ARG A 140 -3.58 -13.56 -7.15
C ARG A 140 -2.38 -14.35 -6.64
N ILE A 141 -2.62 -15.62 -6.32
CA ILE A 141 -1.67 -16.53 -5.70
C ILE A 141 -1.33 -17.63 -6.70
N ASP A 142 -0.11 -17.61 -7.22
CA ASP A 142 0.38 -18.57 -8.21
C ASP A 142 1.38 -19.57 -7.60
N PHE A 143 1.54 -20.72 -8.26
CA PHE A 143 2.48 -21.81 -7.98
C PHE A 143 2.30 -22.63 -6.69
N ALA A 144 2.01 -22.01 -5.55
CA ALA A 144 1.79 -22.70 -4.29
C ALA A 144 0.70 -22.03 -3.44
N PRO A 145 -0.06 -22.80 -2.64
CA PRO A 145 -1.09 -22.24 -1.79
C PRO A 145 -0.49 -21.38 -0.67
N LEU A 146 -1.16 -20.27 -0.35
CA LEU A 146 -0.86 -19.47 0.84
C LEU A 146 -1.92 -19.71 1.91
N GLU A 147 -1.50 -19.73 3.17
CA GLU A 147 -2.39 -19.77 4.34
C GLU A 147 -2.71 -18.36 4.85
N GLN A 148 -1.87 -17.39 4.50
CA GLN A 148 -1.96 -16.03 4.99
C GLN A 148 -1.40 -15.02 3.99
N ILE A 149 -1.87 -13.78 4.10
CA ILE A 149 -1.36 -12.62 3.36
C ILE A 149 -0.90 -11.59 4.38
N GLU A 150 0.31 -11.05 4.22
CA GLU A 150 0.83 -10.01 5.10
C GLU A 150 0.54 -8.62 4.53
N VAL A 151 0.16 -7.69 5.40
CA VAL A 151 -0.09 -6.28 5.09
C VAL A 151 0.71 -5.45 6.07
N ALA A 152 1.65 -4.67 5.56
CA ALA A 152 2.38 -3.68 6.34
C ALA A 152 1.60 -2.35 6.32
N ILE A 153 1.29 -1.86 7.51
CA ILE A 153 0.50 -0.66 7.75
C ILE A 153 1.41 0.40 8.38
N PRO A 154 1.42 1.64 7.87
CA PRO A 154 2.12 2.74 8.51
C PRO A 154 1.67 2.96 9.96
N PRO A 155 2.56 3.42 10.86
CA PRO A 155 2.23 3.62 12.28
C PRO A 155 1.13 4.65 12.54
N SER A 156 0.81 5.49 11.55
CA SER A 156 -0.28 6.47 11.60
C SER A 156 -1.66 5.87 11.31
N LEU A 157 -1.76 4.59 10.98
CA LEU A 157 -3.02 3.88 10.74
C LEU A 157 -3.21 2.72 11.72
N THR A 158 -4.46 2.49 12.08
CA THR A 158 -4.93 1.34 12.86
C THR A 158 -5.92 0.54 12.02
N MET A 159 -5.71 -0.76 11.89
CA MET A 159 -6.67 -1.67 11.22
C MET A 159 -7.89 -1.87 12.10
N LEU A 160 -9.08 -1.63 11.55
CA LEU A 160 -10.36 -1.77 12.25
C LEU A 160 -11.06 -3.07 11.91
N SER A 161 -11.06 -3.44 10.62
CA SER A 161 -11.74 -4.64 10.14
C SER A 161 -11.08 -5.18 8.87
N VAL A 162 -11.28 -6.48 8.67
CA VAL A 162 -10.96 -7.17 7.42
C VAL A 162 -12.11 -8.11 7.12
N GLU A 163 -12.67 -8.01 5.92
CA GLU A 163 -13.86 -8.74 5.50
C GLU A 163 -13.63 -9.40 4.15
N GLY A 164 -13.94 -10.68 4.04
CA GLY A 164 -13.90 -11.42 2.78
C GLY A 164 -14.34 -12.86 2.96
N THR A 165 -14.86 -13.47 1.89
CA THR A 165 -15.44 -14.83 1.96
C THR A 165 -14.42 -15.92 2.24
N GLN A 166 -13.13 -15.64 2.02
CA GLN A 166 -12.01 -16.56 2.24
C GLN A 166 -11.16 -16.16 3.46
N ILE A 167 -11.61 -15.18 4.25
CA ILE A 167 -10.85 -14.66 5.39
C ILE A 167 -11.35 -15.35 6.66
N GLU A 168 -10.43 -15.91 7.43
CA GLU A 168 -10.71 -16.45 8.78
C GLU A 168 -10.64 -15.34 9.83
N GLY A 169 -9.63 -14.49 9.73
CA GLY A 169 -9.38 -13.42 10.68
C GLY A 169 -8.05 -12.72 10.38
N TRP A 170 -7.66 -11.83 11.28
CA TRP A 170 -6.40 -11.10 11.18
C TRP A 170 -5.78 -10.89 12.55
N GLU A 171 -4.46 -10.79 12.58
CA GLU A 171 -3.71 -10.52 13.81
C GLU A 171 -2.51 -9.61 13.52
N GLY A 172 -2.15 -8.77 14.49
CA GLY A 172 -0.91 -8.00 14.44
C GLY A 172 0.27 -8.88 14.83
N VAL A 173 1.32 -8.91 14.01
CA VAL A 173 2.53 -9.70 14.27
C VAL A 173 3.72 -8.85 14.74
N GLY A 174 3.48 -7.54 14.95
CA GLY A 174 4.47 -6.56 15.38
C GLY A 174 5.02 -5.73 14.21
N GLY A 175 5.67 -4.60 14.53
CA GLY A 175 6.33 -3.74 13.53
C GLY A 175 5.39 -3.09 12.50
N GLY A 176 4.08 -2.96 12.81
CA GLY A 176 3.09 -2.46 11.86
C GLY A 176 2.64 -3.49 10.83
N VAL A 177 3.07 -4.75 10.95
CA VAL A 177 2.66 -5.83 10.04
C VAL A 177 1.47 -6.59 10.63
N TYR A 178 0.47 -6.82 9.79
CA TYR A 178 -0.72 -7.59 10.08
C TYR A 178 -0.78 -8.80 9.16
N ARG A 179 -1.17 -9.93 9.73
CA ARG A 179 -1.32 -11.19 9.04
C ARG A 179 -2.79 -11.48 8.86
N ILE A 180 -3.23 -11.52 7.61
CA ILE A 180 -4.58 -11.87 7.21
C ILE A 180 -4.62 -13.38 6.99
N ARG A 181 -5.28 -14.13 7.87
CA ARG A 181 -5.40 -15.58 7.78
C ARG A 181 -6.52 -15.99 6.83
N LEU A 182 -6.24 -16.93 5.95
CA LEU A 182 -7.21 -17.48 5.02
C LEU A 182 -7.92 -18.67 5.66
N LEU A 183 -9.22 -18.82 5.41
CA LEU A 183 -10.04 -19.91 5.94
C LEU A 183 -9.49 -21.30 5.60
N ARG A 184 -8.82 -21.42 4.45
CA ARG A 184 -8.09 -22.59 3.98
C ARG A 184 -6.91 -22.12 3.12
N PRO A 185 -5.83 -22.92 3.01
CA PRO A 185 -4.76 -22.64 2.06
C PRO A 185 -5.33 -22.42 0.64
N ALA A 186 -4.98 -21.31 -0.01
CA ALA A 186 -5.61 -20.88 -1.25
C ALA A 186 -4.60 -20.65 -2.37
N THR A 187 -4.98 -21.04 -3.59
CA THR A 187 -4.37 -20.62 -4.86
C THR A 187 -5.40 -19.83 -5.67
N GLY A 188 -4.94 -19.11 -6.70
CA GLY A 188 -5.82 -18.31 -7.55
C GLY A 188 -6.21 -17.00 -6.89
N ARG A 189 -7.48 -16.59 -7.07
CA ARG A 189 -7.96 -15.26 -6.70
C ARG A 189 -8.55 -15.25 -5.28
N VAL A 190 -8.07 -14.34 -4.44
CA VAL A 190 -8.61 -14.03 -3.12
C VAL A 190 -8.97 -12.55 -3.06
N ILE A 191 -10.17 -12.21 -2.60
CA ILE A 191 -10.64 -10.83 -2.50
C ILE A 191 -11.08 -10.54 -1.07
N PHE A 192 -10.63 -9.42 -0.54
CA PHE A 192 -11.05 -8.92 0.76
C PHE A 192 -11.05 -7.40 0.79
N SER A 193 -11.78 -6.84 1.75
CA SER A 193 -11.79 -5.42 2.06
C SER A 193 -11.18 -5.21 3.45
N ALA A 194 -10.50 -4.10 3.66
CA ALA A 194 -9.99 -3.71 4.97
C ALA A 194 -10.29 -2.23 5.25
N ALA A 195 -10.65 -1.92 6.49
CA ALA A 195 -10.90 -0.57 6.95
C ALA A 195 -9.84 -0.16 7.97
N PHE A 196 -9.38 1.09 7.87
CA PHE A 196 -8.34 1.65 8.72
C PHE A 196 -8.71 3.06 9.14
N LEU A 197 -8.26 3.44 10.33
CA LEU A 197 -8.39 4.79 10.85
C LEU A 197 -7.02 5.32 11.26
N GLY A 198 -6.75 6.56 10.90
CA GLY A 198 -5.55 7.28 11.29
C GLY A 198 -5.86 8.67 11.83
N GLU A 199 -4.85 9.28 12.43
CA GLU A 199 -4.97 10.62 12.99
C GLU A 199 -5.17 11.66 11.88
N GLY A 200 -6.04 12.65 12.10
CA GLY A 200 -6.21 13.83 11.28
C GLY A 200 -5.21 14.95 11.63
N GLY A 201 -5.31 16.08 10.92
CA GLY A 201 -4.46 17.23 11.23
C GLY A 201 -4.61 18.38 10.25
N ARG A 202 -5.21 19.48 10.71
CA ARG A 202 -5.40 20.71 9.94
C ARG A 202 -4.11 21.52 9.81
N GLY A 203 -3.88 22.10 8.64
CA GLY A 203 -2.79 23.07 8.38
C GLY A 203 -1.36 22.52 8.38
N LYS A 204 -1.15 21.26 8.79
CA LYS A 204 0.16 20.60 8.77
C LYS A 204 0.37 19.88 7.46
N THR A 205 1.60 19.93 6.96
CA THR A 205 2.06 19.06 5.88
C THR A 205 2.20 17.64 6.40
N ARG A 206 1.63 16.65 5.70
CA ARG A 206 1.59 15.25 6.13
C ARG A 206 1.85 14.32 4.96
N GLU A 207 2.43 13.18 5.27
CA GLU A 207 2.59 12.09 4.33
C GLU A 207 1.34 11.20 4.35
N LEU A 208 0.83 10.85 3.17
CA LEU A 208 -0.29 9.95 3.02
C LEU A 208 0.14 8.54 3.48
N PRO A 209 -0.58 7.92 4.42
CA PRO A 209 -0.21 6.58 4.88
C PRO A 209 -0.58 5.54 3.83
N LEU A 210 0.43 5.02 3.14
CA LEU A 210 0.30 4.03 2.08
C LEU A 210 0.48 2.62 2.64
N LEU A 211 -0.39 1.68 2.26
CA LEU A 211 -0.27 0.27 2.61
C LEU A 211 0.88 -0.39 1.83
N ASP A 212 1.48 -1.44 2.38
CA ASP A 212 2.43 -2.28 1.66
C ASP A 212 2.11 -3.77 1.86
N PHE A 213 2.54 -4.61 0.93
CA PHE A 213 2.20 -6.03 0.89
C PHE A 213 3.49 -6.86 0.80
N PRO A 214 4.12 -7.15 1.96
CA PRO A 214 5.32 -7.98 1.98
C PRO A 214 5.14 -9.29 1.23
N GLY A 215 6.12 -9.66 0.40
CA GLY A 215 6.07 -10.87 -0.43
C GLY A 215 5.30 -10.73 -1.75
N ALA A 216 4.63 -9.60 -2.01
CA ALA A 216 4.04 -9.36 -3.32
C ALA A 216 5.13 -9.13 -4.39
N ARG A 217 5.15 -9.98 -5.42
CA ARG A 217 6.06 -9.84 -6.57
C ARG A 217 5.59 -8.79 -7.58
N ARG A 218 4.28 -8.53 -7.60
CA ARG A 218 3.66 -7.47 -8.41
C ARG A 218 2.63 -6.73 -7.59
N PHE A 219 2.63 -5.41 -7.73
CA PHE A 219 1.74 -4.53 -6.99
C PHE A 219 1.19 -3.44 -7.92
N GLU A 220 -0.12 -3.24 -7.89
CA GLU A 220 -0.80 -2.10 -8.49
C GLU A 220 -1.88 -1.60 -7.54
N GLU A 221 -1.85 -0.32 -7.20
CA GLU A 221 -2.84 0.30 -6.33
C GLU A 221 -3.40 1.56 -6.97
N ARG A 222 -4.73 1.67 -6.97
CA ARG A 222 -5.45 2.89 -7.35
C ARG A 222 -5.87 3.61 -6.07
N LEU A 223 -5.30 4.79 -5.87
CA LEU A 223 -5.58 5.66 -4.74
C LEU A 223 -6.66 6.68 -5.14
N ARG A 224 -7.70 6.82 -4.33
CA ARG A 224 -8.68 7.90 -4.41
C ARG A 224 -8.61 8.72 -3.15
N LEU A 225 -8.32 10.01 -3.28
CA LEU A 225 -8.28 10.95 -2.17
C LEU A 225 -9.51 11.85 -2.21
N THR A 226 -10.24 11.94 -1.10
CA THR A 226 -11.38 12.83 -0.91
C THR A 226 -11.20 13.62 0.38
N THR A 227 -11.88 14.77 0.47
CA THR A 227 -11.90 15.63 1.66
C THR A 227 -13.33 16.01 2.00
N GLU A 228 -13.53 16.65 3.14
CA GLU A 228 -14.79 17.32 3.46
C GLU A 228 -15.05 18.50 2.49
N ALA A 229 -16.32 18.90 2.37
CA ALA A 229 -16.77 19.86 1.36
C ALA A 229 -16.19 21.28 1.54
N ASP A 230 -15.80 21.64 2.76
CA ASP A 230 -15.21 22.91 3.12
C ASP A 230 -13.68 22.88 3.18
N GLN A 231 -13.07 21.77 2.78
CA GLN A 231 -11.64 21.56 2.78
C GLN A 231 -11.12 21.34 1.36
N HIS A 232 -9.85 21.68 1.18
CA HIS A 232 -9.10 21.46 -0.04
C HIS A 232 -7.80 20.73 0.26
N LEU A 233 -7.46 19.81 -0.63
CA LEU A 233 -6.21 19.07 -0.59
C LEU A 233 -5.16 19.78 -1.44
N ASP A 234 -4.20 20.42 -0.79
CA ASP A 234 -3.02 20.97 -1.45
C ASP A 234 -1.94 19.88 -1.52
N ILE A 235 -1.52 19.52 -2.74
CA ILE A 235 -0.53 18.47 -2.97
C ILE A 235 0.86 19.11 -2.99
N VAL A 236 1.67 18.76 -1.99
CA VAL A 236 3.01 19.35 -1.78
C VAL A 236 4.07 18.57 -2.56
N GLU A 237 4.01 17.24 -2.51
CA GLU A 237 5.01 16.37 -3.14
C GLU A 237 4.36 15.08 -3.63
N VAL A 238 4.82 14.59 -4.78
CA VAL A 238 4.43 13.30 -5.35
C VAL A 238 5.68 12.61 -5.90
N ALA A 239 5.99 11.43 -5.39
CA ALA A 239 7.09 10.59 -5.87
C ALA A 239 6.59 9.15 -6.07
N GLY A 240 6.92 8.52 -7.20
CA GLY A 240 6.54 7.14 -7.48
C GLY A 240 5.05 6.90 -7.80
N LEU A 241 4.24 7.96 -7.88
CA LEU A 241 2.81 7.88 -8.21
C LEU A 241 2.50 8.55 -9.55
N GLN A 242 1.59 7.95 -10.31
CA GLN A 242 1.05 8.52 -11.54
C GLN A 242 -0.32 9.12 -11.27
N ARG A 243 -0.51 10.41 -11.57
CA ARG A 243 -1.84 11.04 -11.46
C ARG A 243 -2.70 10.57 -12.63
N ALA A 244 -3.86 9.98 -12.34
CA ALA A 244 -4.84 9.64 -13.35
C ALA A 244 -5.77 10.83 -13.64
N ALA A 245 -6.29 10.91 -14.86
CA ALA A 245 -7.31 11.90 -15.20
C ALA A 245 -8.55 11.73 -14.30
N HIS A 246 -9.23 12.83 -13.96
CA HIS A 246 -10.49 12.78 -13.21
C HIS A 246 -11.48 11.87 -13.94
N ALA A 247 -11.71 10.67 -13.43
CA ALA A 247 -12.87 9.88 -13.82
C ALA A 247 -14.08 10.49 -13.10
N SER A 248 -15.01 11.07 -13.86
CA SER A 248 -16.29 11.51 -13.33
C SER A 248 -17.01 10.30 -12.74
N VAL A 249 -17.18 10.27 -11.42
CA VAL A 249 -17.93 9.20 -10.76
C VAL A 249 -19.41 9.54 -10.85
N SER A 250 -20.17 8.71 -11.57
CA SER A 250 -21.63 8.72 -11.51
C SER A 250 -22.07 8.31 -10.10
N GLY A 251 -22.94 9.07 -9.43
CA GLY A 251 -23.51 8.68 -8.12
C GLY A 251 -23.28 9.62 -6.94
N GLY A 252 -23.02 10.92 -7.16
CA GLY A 252 -23.10 11.93 -6.08
C GLY A 252 -21.95 11.94 -5.06
N GLN A 253 -20.89 11.16 -5.27
CA GLN A 253 -19.68 11.26 -4.44
C GLN A 253 -18.86 12.50 -4.80
N ALA A 254 -18.25 13.12 -3.79
CA ALA A 254 -17.38 14.28 -3.96
C ALA A 254 -16.25 13.99 -4.98
N PRO A 255 -15.88 14.99 -5.82
CA PRO A 255 -14.75 14.86 -6.73
C PRO A 255 -13.48 14.57 -5.91
N GLY A 256 -12.78 13.51 -6.27
CA GLY A 256 -11.53 13.09 -5.61
C GLY A 256 -10.34 13.15 -6.55
N LEU A 257 -9.14 13.25 -5.99
CA LEU A 257 -7.89 13.06 -6.74
C LEU A 257 -7.62 11.57 -6.91
N LEU A 258 -7.11 11.19 -8.08
CA LEU A 258 -6.81 9.80 -8.43
C LEU A 258 -5.33 9.63 -8.71
N PHE A 259 -4.72 8.61 -8.10
CA PHE A 259 -3.34 8.23 -8.33
C PHE A 259 -3.23 6.72 -8.56
N VAL A 260 -2.21 6.31 -9.31
CA VAL A 260 -1.84 4.92 -9.51
C VAL A 260 -0.42 4.72 -8.98
N ARG A 261 -0.23 3.64 -8.23
CA ARG A 261 1.01 3.25 -7.59
C ARG A 261 1.40 1.85 -8.05
N HIS A 262 2.68 1.64 -8.36
CA HIS A 262 3.22 0.34 -8.75
C HIS A 262 4.38 -0.14 -7.87
N SER A 263 4.82 0.66 -6.90
CA SER A 263 5.99 0.37 -6.07
C SER A 263 5.79 0.82 -4.63
N ALA A 264 6.36 0.06 -3.70
CA ALA A 264 6.39 0.35 -2.28
C ALA A 264 7.04 1.71 -1.97
N ALA A 265 8.08 2.10 -2.72
CA ALA A 265 8.89 3.31 -2.52
C ALA A 265 8.20 4.62 -2.97
N SER A 266 6.87 4.65 -2.98
CA SER A 266 6.09 5.82 -3.40
C SER A 266 5.75 6.71 -2.22
N ARG A 267 5.62 8.00 -2.48
CA ARG A 267 5.35 9.02 -1.47
C ARG A 267 4.35 10.04 -2.00
N LEU A 268 3.40 10.42 -1.16
CA LEU A 268 2.52 11.55 -1.40
C LEU A 268 2.47 12.42 -0.14
N THR A 269 2.82 13.68 -0.30
CA THR A 269 2.76 14.66 0.79
C THR A 269 1.67 15.67 0.46
N TYR A 270 0.79 15.93 1.42
CA TYR A 270 -0.35 16.82 1.26
C TYR A 270 -0.48 17.78 2.44
N ARG A 271 -1.28 18.83 2.24
CA ARG A 271 -1.76 19.72 3.29
C ARG A 271 -3.26 19.92 3.14
N LEU A 272 -3.97 19.82 4.24
CA LEU A 272 -5.41 20.11 4.29
C LEU A 272 -5.61 21.59 4.62
N VAL A 273 -6.29 22.30 3.74
CA VAL A 273 -6.53 23.75 3.84
C VAL A 273 -8.05 23.99 3.84
N GLU A 274 -8.52 24.84 4.74
CA GLU A 274 -9.94 25.24 4.74
C GLU A 274 -10.20 26.20 3.57
N LEU A 275 -11.30 25.97 2.85
CA LEU A 275 -11.72 26.85 1.77
C LEU A 275 -12.34 28.11 2.37
N SER A 276 -11.79 29.28 2.07
CA SER A 276 -12.48 30.52 2.38
C SER A 276 -13.74 30.65 1.51
N PRO A 277 -14.89 31.04 2.08
CA PRO A 277 -16.09 31.27 1.28
C PRO A 277 -15.87 32.43 0.31
N GLU A 278 -16.28 32.24 -0.94
CA GLU A 278 -16.25 33.29 -1.94
C GLU A 278 -17.67 33.82 -2.10
N ILE A 279 -17.95 34.99 -1.51
CA ILE A 279 -19.30 35.57 -1.46
C ILE A 279 -19.35 36.80 -2.36
N HIS A 280 -20.20 36.74 -3.37
CA HIS A 280 -20.57 37.88 -4.19
C HIS A 280 -21.94 38.38 -3.77
N ALA A 281 -22.11 39.68 -3.62
CA ALA A 281 -23.40 40.28 -3.31
C ALA A 281 -23.74 41.35 -4.35
N ARG A 282 -24.96 41.29 -4.86
CA ARG A 282 -25.54 42.35 -5.70
C ARG A 282 -26.69 42.98 -4.95
N SER A 283 -26.64 44.30 -4.76
CA SER A 283 -27.69 45.03 -4.08
C SER A 283 -28.42 45.99 -5.03
N ARG A 284 -29.73 46.09 -4.85
CA ARG A 284 -30.58 47.12 -5.44
C ARG A 284 -31.22 47.91 -4.30
N LEU A 285 -30.94 49.20 -4.25
CA LEU A 285 -31.37 50.08 -3.18
C LEU A 285 -32.39 51.09 -3.72
N GLY A 286 -33.46 51.31 -2.97
CA GLY A 286 -34.49 52.31 -3.24
C GLY A 286 -34.73 53.17 -2.00
N TYR A 287 -34.82 54.48 -2.18
CA TYR A 287 -35.04 55.43 -1.10
C TYR A 287 -36.28 56.27 -1.39
N GLU A 288 -37.13 56.40 -0.39
CA GLU A 288 -38.23 57.36 -0.35
C GLU A 288 -37.90 58.41 0.71
N VAL A 289 -37.54 59.60 0.25
CA VAL A 289 -37.11 60.69 1.13
C VAL A 289 -38.29 61.60 1.41
N THR A 290 -38.63 61.77 2.68
CA THR A 290 -39.63 62.74 3.15
C THR A 290 -38.98 63.75 4.10
N PRO A 291 -39.62 64.90 4.42
CA PRO A 291 -39.00 65.93 5.26
C PRO A 291 -38.55 65.47 6.65
N PHE A 292 -39.15 64.41 7.20
CA PHE A 292 -38.88 63.94 8.58
C PHE A 292 -38.25 62.56 8.65
N ARG A 293 -38.34 61.75 7.59
CA ARG A 293 -37.82 60.39 7.53
C ARG A 293 -37.41 60.00 6.12
N THR A 294 -36.41 59.15 6.01
CA THR A 294 -36.08 58.45 4.78
C THR A 294 -36.43 56.98 4.97
N ILE A 295 -37.32 56.44 4.13
CA ILE A 295 -37.59 55.00 4.08
C ILE A 295 -36.61 54.42 3.06
N PHE A 296 -35.95 53.33 3.40
CA PHE A 296 -35.13 52.58 2.47
C PHE A 296 -35.69 51.17 2.24
N SER A 297 -35.48 50.69 1.03
CA SER A 297 -35.70 49.30 0.62
C SER A 297 -34.42 48.79 -0.01
N ALA A 298 -33.98 47.61 0.40
CA ALA A 298 -32.80 46.96 -0.15
C ALA A 298 -33.16 45.55 -0.56
N GLU A 299 -32.89 45.21 -1.82
CA GLU A 299 -32.92 43.84 -2.29
C GLU A 299 -31.48 43.39 -2.55
N ILE A 300 -31.03 42.38 -1.82
CA ILE A 300 -29.67 41.87 -1.86
C ILE A 300 -29.73 40.43 -2.33
N THR A 301 -29.01 40.13 -3.42
CA THR A 301 -28.79 38.75 -3.88
C THR A 301 -27.35 38.37 -3.55
N PHE A 302 -27.21 37.39 -2.66
CA PHE A 302 -25.94 36.75 -2.34
C PHE A 302 -25.71 35.57 -3.29
N GLU A 303 -24.46 35.34 -3.68
CA GLU A 303 -23.98 34.17 -4.40
C GLU A 303 -22.71 33.68 -3.67
N VAL A 304 -22.86 32.56 -2.96
CA VAL A 304 -21.81 31.93 -2.16
C VAL A 304 -21.22 30.76 -2.94
N LYS A 305 -19.89 30.79 -3.12
CA LYS A 305 -19.11 29.76 -3.81
C LYS A 305 -18.05 29.20 -2.85
N ARG A 306 -17.48 28.05 -3.23
CA ARG A 306 -16.42 27.31 -2.54
C ARG A 306 -16.82 26.69 -1.20
N ARG A 307 -17.26 27.47 -0.21
CA ARG A 307 -17.67 27.01 1.12
C ARG A 307 -19.01 27.62 1.51
N GLY A 308 -19.93 26.79 2.01
CA GLY A 308 -21.21 27.27 2.49
C GLY A 308 -21.06 28.11 3.76
N VAL A 309 -21.91 29.11 3.95
CA VAL A 309 -21.89 29.96 5.15
C VAL A 309 -23.15 29.80 5.98
N ALA A 310 -23.00 29.76 7.31
CA ALA A 310 -24.14 29.67 8.23
C ALA A 310 -24.80 31.03 8.51
N SER A 311 -24.11 32.12 8.20
CA SER A 311 -24.63 33.48 8.33
C SER A 311 -24.31 34.35 7.13
N LEU A 312 -25.16 35.36 6.92
CA LEU A 312 -24.94 36.44 5.97
C LEU A 312 -24.93 37.76 6.71
N GLU A 313 -24.13 38.70 6.23
CA GLU A 313 -23.91 39.95 6.94
C GLU A 313 -24.12 41.14 6.02
N VAL A 314 -24.76 42.18 6.58
CA VAL A 314 -25.05 43.43 5.91
C VAL A 314 -24.69 44.55 6.86
N MET A 315 -23.77 45.43 6.46
CA MET A 315 -23.51 46.66 7.22
C MET A 315 -24.64 47.65 6.95
N LEU A 316 -25.29 48.13 7.98
CA LEU A 316 -26.30 49.19 7.96
C LEU A 316 -25.68 50.47 8.50
N SER A 317 -26.24 51.62 8.14
CA SER A 317 -25.91 52.87 8.84
C SER A 317 -26.37 52.78 10.30
N SER A 318 -25.62 53.36 11.24
CA SER A 318 -26.03 53.45 12.65
C SER A 318 -27.34 54.22 12.86
N GLU A 319 -27.76 55.05 11.89
CA GLU A 319 -29.04 55.76 11.92
C GLU A 319 -30.20 54.93 11.35
N ALA A 320 -29.92 53.76 10.76
CA ALA A 320 -30.92 52.89 10.17
C ALA A 320 -31.62 52.04 11.23
N ARG A 321 -32.95 52.15 11.26
CA ARG A 321 -33.82 51.25 12.00
C ARG A 321 -34.46 50.28 11.02
N LEU A 322 -34.16 48.99 11.18
CA LEU A 322 -34.81 47.93 10.41
C LEU A 322 -36.30 47.83 10.80
N LEU A 323 -37.18 47.88 9.81
CA LEU A 323 -38.63 47.76 9.97
C LEU A 323 -39.12 46.38 9.59
N ASP A 324 -38.55 45.81 8.52
CA ASP A 324 -38.95 44.50 8.00
C ASP A 324 -37.75 43.79 7.35
N LEU A 325 -37.77 42.47 7.44
CA LEU A 325 -36.78 41.57 6.87
C LEU A 325 -37.47 40.33 6.31
N SER A 326 -37.27 40.08 5.03
CA SER A 326 -37.80 38.89 4.35
C SER A 326 -36.69 38.16 3.61
N ALA A 327 -36.48 36.90 4.00
CA ALA A 327 -35.52 36.00 3.36
C ALA A 327 -35.89 34.55 3.70
N GLU A 328 -35.90 33.68 2.69
CA GLU A 328 -36.17 32.26 2.88
C GLU A 328 -35.00 31.57 3.60
N GLY A 329 -35.31 30.67 4.54
CA GLY A 329 -34.31 29.93 5.32
C GLY A 329 -33.45 30.81 6.23
N VAL A 330 -34.00 31.94 6.70
CA VAL A 330 -33.42 32.73 7.79
C VAL A 330 -34.17 32.38 9.07
N VAL A 331 -33.46 31.86 10.07
CA VAL A 331 -34.04 31.44 11.36
C VAL A 331 -34.02 32.55 12.40
N GLY A 332 -33.16 33.55 12.20
CA GLY A 332 -33.04 34.69 13.11
C GLY A 332 -32.10 35.75 12.55
N TRP A 333 -32.13 36.92 13.18
CA TRP A 333 -31.20 37.99 12.86
C TRP A 333 -30.89 38.80 14.11
N ARG A 334 -29.72 39.45 14.12
CA ARG A 334 -29.32 40.41 15.16
C ARG A 334 -28.61 41.60 14.55
N ILE A 335 -28.67 42.74 15.23
CA ILE A 335 -27.95 43.95 14.83
C ILE A 335 -26.94 44.27 15.93
N GLU A 336 -25.67 44.38 15.55
CA GLU A 336 -24.57 44.73 16.44
C GLU A 336 -24.01 46.11 16.06
N PRO A 337 -23.85 47.06 17.00
CA PRO A 337 -23.21 48.32 16.71
C PRO A 337 -21.71 48.11 16.41
N GLN A 338 -21.22 48.72 15.33
CA GLN A 338 -19.82 48.64 14.89
C GLN A 338 -19.34 50.04 14.47
N GLY A 339 -18.90 50.84 15.44
CA GLY A 339 -18.47 52.22 15.20
C GLY A 339 -19.62 53.09 14.70
N GLU A 340 -19.46 53.71 13.52
CA GLU A 340 -20.49 54.54 12.88
C GLU A 340 -21.54 53.73 12.09
N GLU A 341 -21.38 52.41 12.02
CA GLU A 341 -22.27 51.49 11.31
C GLU A 341 -22.88 50.48 12.28
N SER A 342 -23.80 49.66 11.78
CA SER A 342 -24.43 48.56 12.52
C SER A 342 -24.40 47.31 11.66
N ARG A 343 -23.85 46.22 12.18
CA ARG A 343 -23.73 44.95 11.48
C ARG A 343 -25.00 44.14 11.68
N LEU A 344 -25.79 43.97 10.62
CA LEU A 344 -26.93 43.04 10.60
C LEU A 344 -26.41 41.65 10.24
N ILE A 345 -26.58 40.69 11.15
CA ILE A 345 -26.19 39.28 10.99
C ILE A 345 -27.46 38.47 10.83
N LEU A 346 -27.55 37.72 9.72
CA LEU A 346 -28.66 36.84 9.37
C LEU A 346 -28.22 35.40 9.59
N PHE A 347 -28.89 34.68 10.49
CA PHE A 347 -28.62 33.27 10.76
C PHE A 347 -29.48 32.39 9.86
N LEU A 348 -28.85 31.41 9.20
CA LEU A 348 -29.50 30.52 8.25
C LEU A 348 -29.86 29.18 8.91
N ASP A 349 -30.91 28.52 8.43
CA ASP A 349 -31.31 27.17 8.85
C ASP A 349 -30.35 26.07 8.37
N ALA A 350 -29.65 26.32 7.26
CA ALA A 350 -28.61 25.47 6.72
C ALA A 350 -27.49 26.31 6.07
N PRO A 351 -26.25 25.80 5.99
CA PRO A 351 -25.17 26.48 5.29
C PRO A 351 -25.53 26.81 3.84
N LEU A 352 -25.42 28.09 3.45
CA LEU A 352 -25.74 28.55 2.10
C LEU A 352 -24.55 28.32 1.16
N LEU A 353 -24.73 27.44 0.18
CA LEU A 353 -23.92 27.34 -1.03
C LEU A 353 -24.83 27.60 -2.24
N GLY A 354 -24.47 28.54 -3.11
CA GLY A 354 -25.33 29.02 -4.19
C GLY A 354 -25.93 30.39 -3.90
N SER A 355 -27.15 30.66 -4.39
CA SER A 355 -27.73 32.00 -4.34
C SER A 355 -28.84 32.15 -3.31
N LYS A 356 -28.89 33.29 -2.62
CA LYS A 356 -29.98 33.66 -1.69
C LYS A 356 -30.38 35.12 -1.86
N ARG A 357 -31.68 35.38 -1.93
CA ARG A 357 -32.26 36.73 -1.99
C ARG A 357 -32.73 37.16 -0.59
N VAL A 358 -32.35 38.37 -0.20
CA VAL A 358 -32.72 39.01 1.05
C VAL A 358 -33.34 40.37 0.74
N VAL A 359 -34.51 40.64 1.30
CA VAL A 359 -35.20 41.93 1.17
C VAL A 359 -35.27 42.59 2.54
N LEU A 360 -34.75 43.81 2.62
CA LEU A 360 -34.74 44.63 3.83
C LEU A 360 -35.58 45.88 3.60
N ARG A 361 -36.33 46.30 4.62
CA ARG A 361 -36.98 47.60 4.67
C ARG A 361 -36.66 48.26 5.99
N GLY A 362 -36.33 49.54 5.95
CA GLY A 362 -36.07 50.30 7.17
C GLY A 362 -36.33 51.79 7.02
N GLU A 363 -36.11 52.50 8.11
CA GLU A 363 -36.18 53.96 8.15
C GLU A 363 -34.89 54.56 8.72
N MET A 364 -34.59 55.77 8.30
CA MET A 364 -33.50 56.60 8.82
C MET A 364 -34.06 57.98 9.15
N ARG A 365 -33.51 58.64 10.18
CA ARG A 365 -33.82 60.06 10.44
C ARG A 365 -33.33 60.90 9.26
N ALA A 366 -34.18 61.80 8.77
CA ALA A 366 -33.78 62.69 7.68
C ALA A 366 -32.73 63.69 8.18
N ARG A 367 -31.51 63.64 7.63
CA ARG A 367 -30.49 64.69 7.75
C ARG A 367 -30.17 65.21 6.35
N LEU A 368 -30.92 66.22 5.91
CA LEU A 368 -30.54 66.97 4.71
C LEU A 368 -29.57 68.09 5.09
N PRO A 369 -28.42 68.26 4.39
CA PRO A 369 -27.85 67.42 3.34
C PRO A 369 -26.55 66.76 3.83
N GLY A 370 -26.65 65.56 4.39
CA GLY A 370 -25.49 64.72 4.74
C GLY A 370 -25.31 63.56 3.75
N ILE A 371 -24.07 63.19 3.46
CA ILE A 371 -23.68 62.04 2.64
C ILE A 371 -24.41 60.79 3.17
N LEU A 372 -25.34 60.23 2.38
CA LEU A 372 -25.95 58.93 2.67
C LEU A 372 -24.87 57.85 2.46
N ARG A 373 -24.43 57.23 3.56
CA ARG A 373 -23.52 56.08 3.50
C ARG A 373 -24.33 54.82 3.24
N PHE A 374 -24.13 54.25 2.06
CA PHE A 374 -24.79 53.04 1.62
C PHE A 374 -24.19 51.81 2.32
N PRO A 375 -24.98 50.76 2.56
CA PRO A 375 -24.52 49.54 3.20
C PRO A 375 -23.33 48.93 2.42
N VAL A 376 -22.15 48.84 3.04
CA VAL A 376 -21.02 48.07 2.51
C VAL A 376 -21.23 46.62 2.91
N ILE A 377 -21.66 45.77 1.99
CA ILE A 377 -21.82 44.34 2.25
C ILE A 377 -20.43 43.71 2.23
N ARG A 378 -19.87 43.40 3.40
CA ARG A 378 -18.65 42.60 3.53
C ARG A 378 -19.02 41.22 4.06
N PRO A 379 -18.70 40.14 3.34
CA PRO A 379 -18.74 38.82 3.93
C PRO A 379 -17.62 38.72 4.95
N VAL A 380 -17.95 38.53 6.23
CA VAL A 380 -16.96 38.16 7.23
C VAL A 380 -16.79 36.64 7.14
N ALA A 381 -15.69 36.21 6.54
CA ALA A 381 -15.20 34.85 6.78
C ALA A 381 -14.76 34.80 8.25
N ASP A 382 -15.34 33.86 9.00
CA ASP A 382 -15.07 33.47 10.38
C ASP A 382 -14.16 34.41 11.20
N LEU A 383 -14.75 35.01 12.23
CA LEU A 383 -14.02 35.50 13.39
C LEU A 383 -13.23 34.32 13.98
N GLU A 384 -11.90 34.36 13.89
CA GLU A 384 -11.06 33.62 14.83
C GLU A 384 -11.46 34.07 16.25
N GLU A 385 -11.93 33.14 17.07
CA GLU A 385 -11.88 33.28 18.53
C GLU A 385 -10.45 33.04 19.04
#